data_AF-A0A923PZM3-F1
#
_entry.id   AF-A0A923PZM3-F1
#
_cell.length_a   1.000
_cell.length_b   1.000
_cell.length_c   1.000
_cell.angle_alpha   90.00
_cell.angle_beta   90.00
_cell.angle_gamma   90.00
#
_symmetry.space_group_name_H-M   'P 1'
#
loop_
_entity.id
_entity.type
_entity.pdbx_description
1 polymer ?
#
loop_
_entity_poly.entity_id
_entity_poly.type
_entity_poly.pdbx_seq_one_letter_code
_entity_poly.pdbx_strand_id
1 'polypeptide(L)' 'MTTADNIIHFWFLEIDPKLWFKKDLNFDKTLRSKFSEVHARASKAETFEWRKTALGRLAEILILDQFSRNMFRDK' A
#
# COMPACT_ATOMS: atom_id res chain seq x y z
N MET A 1 -10.91 -9.52 0.69
CA MET A 1 -9.44 -9.47 0.59
C MET A 1 -9.06 -8.34 -0.33
N THR A 2 -8.09 -7.50 0.07
CA THR A 2 -7.56 -6.42 -0.78
C THR A 2 -6.78 -7.00 -1.96
N THR A 3 -7.09 -6.56 -3.18
CA THR A 3 -6.37 -6.95 -4.41
C THR A 3 -5.35 -5.89 -4.84
N ALA A 4 -4.53 -6.21 -5.85
CA ALA A 4 -3.64 -5.24 -6.48
C ALA A 4 -4.41 -4.01 -7.01
N ASP A 5 -5.56 -4.23 -7.67
CA ASP A 5 -6.38 -3.15 -8.21
C ASP A 5 -6.89 -2.20 -7.13
N ASN A 6 -7.23 -2.72 -5.94
CA ASN A 6 -7.63 -1.87 -4.82
C ASN A 6 -6.50 -0.94 -4.38
N ILE A 7 -5.25 -1.40 -4.39
CA ILE A 7 -4.08 -0.58 -4.03
C ILE A 7 -3.85 0.51 -5.07
N ILE A 8 -3.89 0.16 -6.36
CA ILE A 8 -3.72 1.12 -7.47
C ILE A 8 -4.83 2.17 -7.43
N HIS A 9 -6.08 1.73 -7.31
CA HIS A 9 -7.24 2.64 -7.25
C HIS A 9 -7.14 3.57 -6.04
N PHE A 10 -6.84 3.03 -4.86
CA PHE A 10 -6.68 3.83 -3.65
C PHE A 10 -5.58 4.88 -3.81
N TRP A 11 -4.39 4.49 -4.29
CA TRP A 11 -3.22 5.36 -4.31
C TRP A 11 -3.27 6.46 -5.37
N PHE A 12 -3.91 6.21 -6.51
CA PHE A 12 -3.94 7.15 -7.63
C PHE A 12 -5.29 7.85 -7.83
N LEU A 13 -6.39 7.31 -7.31
CA LEU A 13 -7.74 7.82 -7.58
C LEU A 13 -8.49 8.29 -6.32
N GLU A 14 -8.22 7.70 -5.15
CA GLU A 14 -8.95 8.05 -3.91
C GLU A 14 -8.25 9.10 -3.06
N ILE A 15 -6.92 9.23 -3.17
CA ILE A 15 -6.12 10.13 -2.32
C ILE A 15 -5.57 11.30 -3.12
N ASP A 16 -5.41 12.45 -2.46
CA ASP A 16 -4.64 13.56 -3.02
C ASP A 16 -3.14 13.15 -3.07
N PRO A 17 -2.45 13.28 -4.23
CA PRO A 17 -1.01 12.99 -4.35
C PRO A 17 -0.11 13.71 -3.34
N LYS A 18 -0.57 14.83 -2.75
CA LYS A 18 0.14 15.49 -1.64
C LYS A 18 0.35 14.58 -0.43
N LEU A 19 -0.55 13.61 -0.21
CA LEU A 19 -0.46 12.65 0.88
C LEU A 19 0.67 11.62 0.69
N TRP A 20 1.25 11.51 -0.50
CA TRP A 20 2.41 10.63 -0.74
C TRP A 20 3.64 11.09 0.05
N PHE A 21 3.80 12.41 0.23
CA PHE A 21 4.97 13.01 0.88
C PHE A 21 4.65 13.70 2.21
N LYS A 22 3.40 14.11 2.41
CA LYS A 22 2.98 14.80 3.63
C LYS A 22 2.93 13.82 4.81
N LYS A 23 3.56 14.20 5.93
CA LYS A 23 3.33 13.54 7.22
C LYS A 23 1.92 13.89 7.71
N ASP A 24 1.04 12.91 7.72
CA ASP A 24 -0.34 13.06 8.19
C ASP A 24 -0.74 11.84 9.02
N LEU A 25 -0.84 12.04 10.34
CA LEU A 25 -1.07 10.94 11.28
C LEU A 25 -2.44 10.26 11.09
N ASN A 26 -3.44 10.98 10.59
CA ASN A 26 -4.75 10.40 10.32
C ASN A 26 -4.71 9.53 9.07
N PHE A 27 -3.98 9.98 8.05
CA PHE A 27 -3.74 9.19 6.86
C PHE A 27 -2.91 7.93 7.16
N ASP A 28 -1.83 8.06 7.92
CA ASP A 28 -0.98 6.94 8.35
C ASP A 28 -1.79 5.88 9.12
N LYS A 29 -2.70 6.30 10.02
CA LYS A 29 -3.65 5.40 10.71
C LYS A 29 -4.63 4.73 9.75
N THR A 30 -5.14 5.46 8.76
CA THR A 30 -6.06 4.92 7.74
C THR A 30 -5.37 3.85 6.90
N LEU A 31 -4.14 4.12 6.44
CA LEU A 31 -3.31 3.15 5.72
C LEU A 31 -3.08 1.90 6.57
N ARG A 32 -2.68 2.08 7.82
CA ARG A 32 -2.42 0.97 8.74
C ARG A 32 -3.68 0.13 8.94
N SER A 33 -4.83 0.74 9.17
CA SER A 33 -6.10 0.03 9.37
C SER A 33 -6.51 -0.76 8.12
N LYS A 34 -6.44 -0.15 6.93
CA LYS A 34 -6.89 -0.78 5.68
C LYS A 34 -5.93 -1.82 5.12
N PHE A 35 -4.62 -1.63 5.28
CA PHE A 35 -3.63 -2.34 4.46
C PHE A 35 -2.59 -3.15 5.26
N SER A 36 -2.61 -3.15 6.60
CA SER A 36 -1.63 -3.93 7.38
C SER A 36 -1.70 -5.44 7.10
N GLU A 37 -2.90 -5.99 6.89
CA GLU A 37 -3.07 -7.42 6.60
C GLU A 37 -2.43 -7.78 5.26
N VAL A 38 -2.73 -7.04 4.19
CA VAL A 38 -2.16 -7.30 2.87
C VAL A 38 -0.66 -7.03 2.82
N HIS A 39 -0.17 -6.05 3.57
CA HIS A 39 1.27 -5.84 3.76
C HIS A 39 1.95 -7.04 4.41
N ALA A 40 1.37 -7.59 5.47
CA ALA A 40 1.92 -8.77 6.15
C ALA A 40 1.99 -9.99 5.21
N ARG A 41 0.98 -10.16 4.35
CA ARG A 41 0.95 -11.21 3.32
C ARG A 41 1.99 -10.96 2.23
N ALA A 42 2.08 -9.73 1.71
CA ALA A 42 3.07 -9.34 0.70
C ALA A 42 4.51 -9.53 1.21
N SER A 43 4.76 -9.22 2.49
CA SER A 43 6.06 -9.41 3.15
C SER A 43 6.48 -10.89 3.22
N LYS A 44 5.52 -11.81 3.14
CA LYS A 44 5.72 -13.27 3.10
C LYS A 44 5.68 -13.84 1.67
N ALA A 45 5.69 -12.97 0.65
CA ALA A 45 5.54 -13.32 -0.76
C ALA A 45 4.23 -14.04 -1.13
N GLU A 46 3.19 -13.97 -0.29
CA GLU A 46 1.89 -14.59 -0.56
C GLU A 46 1.08 -13.88 -1.67
N THR A 47 1.56 -12.73 -2.14
CA THR A 47 1.00 -11.95 -3.26
C THR A 47 1.72 -12.19 -4.59
N PHE A 48 2.51 -13.26 -4.70
CA PHE A 48 3.35 -13.55 -5.88
C PHE A 48 2.61 -13.48 -7.23
N GLU A 49 1.32 -13.81 -7.24
CA GLU A 49 0.44 -13.75 -8.41
C GLU A 49 0.33 -12.34 -9.01
N TRP A 50 0.47 -11.28 -8.22
CA TRP A 50 0.44 -9.89 -8.69
C TRP A 50 1.60 -9.60 -9.66
N ARG A 51 2.68 -10.36 -9.57
CA ARG A 51 3.86 -10.19 -10.44
C ARG A 51 3.58 -10.59 -11.88
N LYS A 52 2.40 -11.14 -12.22
CA LYS A 52 2.03 -11.47 -13.59
C LYS A 52 1.82 -10.24 -14.48
N THR A 53 1.52 -9.08 -13.91
CA THR A 53 1.25 -7.84 -14.67
C THR A 53 2.12 -6.68 -14.18
N ALA A 54 2.29 -5.65 -15.01
CA ALA A 54 3.00 -4.44 -14.62
C ALA A 54 2.30 -3.71 -13.46
N LEU A 55 0.97 -3.58 -13.52
CA LEU A 55 0.19 -2.94 -12.46
C LEU A 55 0.20 -3.74 -11.15
N GLY A 56 0.17 -5.08 -11.22
CA GLY A 56 0.26 -5.90 -10.02
C GLY A 56 1.63 -5.80 -9.35
N ARG A 57 2.73 -5.74 -10.14
CA ARG A 57 4.06 -5.42 -9.59
C ARG A 57 4.10 -4.04 -8.94
N LEU A 58 3.49 -3.04 -9.58
CA LEU A 58 3.40 -1.70 -9.00
C LEU A 58 2.64 -1.71 -7.66
N ALA A 59 1.52 -2.43 -7.57
CA ALA A 59 0.78 -2.58 -6.33
C ALA A 59 1.62 -3.25 -5.22
N GLU A 60 2.42 -4.26 -5.57
CA GLU A 60 3.34 -4.92 -4.64
C GLU A 60 4.46 -3.98 -4.14
N ILE A 61 5.00 -3.14 -5.03
CA ILE A 61 5.97 -2.09 -4.66
C ILE A 61 5.32 -1.07 -3.73
N LEU A 62 4.12 -0.58 -4.07
CA LEU A 62 3.41 0.42 -3.27
C LEU A 62 3.14 -0.10 -1.86
N ILE A 63 2.65 -1.34 -1.72
CA ILE A 63 2.35 -1.88 -0.39
C ILE A 63 3.62 -2.09 0.43
N LEU A 64 4.69 -2.63 -0.17
CA LEU A 64 5.93 -2.96 0.54
C LEU A 64 6.83 -1.75 0.84
N ASP A 65 6.81 -0.71 -0.01
CA ASP A 65 7.69 0.45 0.13
C ASP A 65 6.93 1.73 0.50
N GLN A 66 5.94 2.15 -0.29
CA GLN A 66 5.27 3.44 -0.04
C GLN A 66 4.39 3.37 1.21
N PHE A 67 3.51 2.37 1.30
CA PHE A 67 2.56 2.25 2.39
C PHE A 67 3.30 1.89 3.69
N SER A 68 4.36 1.07 3.63
CA SER A 68 5.12 0.68 4.81
C SER A 68 5.78 1.90 5.49
N ARG A 69 6.32 2.86 4.72
CA ARG A 69 6.87 4.13 5.22
C ARG A 69 5.83 4.96 5.98
N ASN A 70 4.60 5.02 5.48
CA ASN A 70 3.49 5.70 6.17
C ASN A 70 3.02 4.91 7.39
N MET A 71 2.77 3.61 7.23
CA MET A 71 2.21 2.76 8.28
C MET A 71 3.15 2.71 9.48
N PHE A 72 4.43 2.39 9.27
CA PHE A 72 5.44 2.16 10.31
C PHE A 72 6.36 3.36 10.54
N ARG A 73 5.90 4.56 10.21
CA ARG A 73 6.65 5.79 10.49
C ARG A 73 7.07 5.84 11.96
N ASP A 74 8.30 6.27 12.20
CA ASP A 74 8.89 6.46 13.54
C ASP A 74 8.96 5.15 14.38
N LYS A 75 8.96 3.98 13.74
CA LYS A 75 9.15 2.66 14.37
C LYS A 75 10.37 1.92 13.81
#